data_AF-A0A246FPF7-F1
#
_entry.id   AF-A0A246FPF7-F1
#
_cell.length_a   1.000
_cell.length_b   1.000
_cell.length_c   1.000
_cell.angle_alpha   90.00
_cell.angle_beta   90.00
_cell.angle_gamma   90.00
#
_symmetry.space_group_name_H-M   'P 1'
#
loop_
_entity.id
_entity.type
_entity.pdbx_description
1 polymer ?
#
loop_
_entity_poly.entity_id
_entity_poly.type
_entity_poly.pdbx_seq_one_letter_code
_entity_poly.pdbx_strand_id
1 'polypeptide(L)'
;MAEIKQKSGPMALLIGAGLFLVFETVAYYLLRFATSGLGMADQMQPENTIVSNWVKTVVFLLLHLTLVVVAVLVLSNQLPRRYRGQLMGWFYLALLMGFGLLIPLFS
;
A
#
# COMPACT_ATOMS: atom_id res chain seq x y z
N MET A 1 -23.44 -19.33 -21.49
CA MET A 1 -22.41 -20.20 -20.89
C MET A 1 -21.99 -19.59 -19.56
N ALA A 2 -22.43 -20.15 -18.44
CA ALA A 2 -22.06 -19.66 -17.12
C ALA A 2 -20.67 -20.21 -16.78
N GLU A 3 -19.63 -19.37 -16.91
CA GLU A 3 -18.33 -19.66 -16.33
C GLU A 3 -18.50 -19.75 -14.81
N ILE A 4 -18.48 -20.97 -14.28
CA ILE A 4 -18.39 -21.22 -12.85
C ILE A 4 -17.03 -20.68 -12.41
N LYS A 5 -17.01 -19.42 -11.95
CA LYS A 5 -15.90 -18.78 -11.25
C LYS A 5 -15.56 -19.66 -10.06
N GLN A 6 -14.66 -20.63 -10.25
CA GLN A 6 -14.17 -21.49 -9.16
C GLN A 6 -13.50 -20.60 -8.13
N LYS A 7 -14.26 -20.27 -7.09
CA LYS A 7 -13.89 -19.47 -5.94
C LYS A 7 -12.54 -19.97 -5.43
N SER A 8 -11.54 -19.10 -5.38
CA SER A 8 -10.28 -19.37 -4.68
C SER A 8 -10.62 -19.97 -3.32
N GLY A 9 -10.12 -21.17 -3.01
CA GLY A 9 -10.45 -21.87 -1.76
C GLY A 9 -10.09 -21.03 -0.53
N PRO A 10 -10.72 -21.27 0.63
CA PRO A 10 -10.51 -20.49 1.85
C PRO A 10 -9.04 -20.44 2.28
N MET A 11 -8.28 -21.52 2.07
CA MET A 11 -6.83 -21.53 2.32
C MET A 11 -6.05 -20.55 1.44
N ALA A 12 -6.40 -20.40 0.16
CA ALA A 12 -5.74 -19.44 -0.73
C ALA A 12 -6.04 -17.99 -0.31
N LEU A 13 -7.22 -17.74 0.27
CA LEU A 13 -7.55 -16.44 0.87
C LEU A 13 -6.72 -16.17 2.12
N LEU A 14 -6.57 -17.15 3.02
CA LEU A 14 -5.78 -17.01 4.25
C LEU A 14 -4.29 -16.79 3.96
N ILE A 15 -3.72 -17.56 3.03
CA ILE A 15 -2.32 -17.38 2.60
C ILE A 15 -2.15 -16.00 1.96
N GLY A 16 -3.09 -15.58 1.09
CA GLY A 16 -3.08 -14.25 0.50
C GLY A 16 -3.15 -13.13 1.54
N ALA A 17 -3.99 -13.30 2.57
CA ALA A 17 -4.09 -12.36 3.68
C ALA A 17 -2.79 -12.25 4.48
N GLY A 18 -2.16 -13.39 4.78
CA GLY A 18 -0.87 -13.41 5.48
C GLY A 18 0.23 -12.71 4.68
N LEU A 19 0.33 -13.00 3.38
CA LEU A 19 1.28 -12.35 2.49
C LEU A 19 1.01 -10.86 2.35
N PHE A 20 -0.26 -10.47 2.28
CA PHE A 20 -0.67 -9.06 2.24
C PHE A 20 -0.22 -8.31 3.49
N LEU A 21 -0.45 -8.88 4.68
CA LEU A 21 -0.03 -8.26 5.94
C LEU A 21 1.49 -8.12 6.05
N VAL A 22 2.23 -9.14 5.63
CA VAL A 22 3.71 -9.08 5.59
C VAL A 22 4.16 -7.98 4.63
N PHE A 23 3.58 -7.91 3.43
CA PHE A 23 3.89 -6.88 2.45
C PHE A 23 3.63 -5.47 3.00
N GLU A 24 2.44 -5.21 3.55
CA GLU A 24 2.11 -3.89 4.10
C GLU A 24 3.00 -3.52 5.29
N THR A 25 3.33 -4.48 6.16
CA THR A 25 4.22 -4.23 7.30
C THR A 25 5.62 -3.83 6.82
N VAL A 26 6.18 -4.57 5.86
CA VAL A 26 7.50 -4.28 5.28
C VAL A 26 7.48 -2.95 4.54
N ALA A 27 6.45 -2.70 3.73
CA ALA A 27 6.27 -1.44 3.01
C ALA A 27 6.19 -0.26 3.99
N TYR A 28 5.41 -0.38 5.06
CA TYR A 28 5.30 0.66 6.08
C TYR A 28 6.65 1.02 6.69
N TYR A 29 7.42 0.04 7.19
CA TYR A 29 8.72 0.33 7.82
C TYR A 29 9.74 0.88 6.82
N LEU A 30 9.75 0.37 5.59
CA LEU A 30 10.62 0.87 4.53
C LEU A 30 10.29 2.33 4.18
N LEU A 31 9.01 2.65 4.01
CA LEU A 31 8.56 4.00 3.69
C LEU A 31 8.74 4.96 4.87
N ARG A 32 8.47 4.51 6.10
CA ARG A 32 8.74 5.28 7.32
C ARG A 32 10.22 5.65 7.41
N PHE A 33 11.12 4.72 7.11
CA PHE A 33 12.55 4.98 7.05
C PHE A 33 12.90 5.96 5.92
N ALA A 34 12.41 5.72 4.70
CA ALA A 34 12.68 6.58 3.54
C ALA A 34 12.14 8.01 3.70
N THR A 35 11.03 8.19 4.41
CA THR A 35 10.40 9.49 4.69
C THR A 35 10.79 10.09 6.03
N SER A 36 11.74 9.49 6.75
CA SER A 36 12.15 9.92 8.10
C SER A 36 12.67 11.36 8.15
N GLY A 37 13.37 11.80 7.09
CA GLY A 37 13.89 13.17 6.96
C GLY A 37 12.88 14.21 6.50
N LEU A 38 11.64 13.83 6.17
CA LEU A 38 10.58 14.74 5.76
C LEU A 38 9.70 15.14 6.96
N GLY A 39 9.28 16.41 7.00
CA GLY A 39 8.42 16.93 8.08
C GLY A 39 9.17 17.22 9.38
N MET A 40 10.44 17.63 9.30
CA MET A 40 11.20 18.13 10.44
C MET A 40 10.76 19.56 10.77
N ALA A 41 10.53 19.86 12.05
CA ALA A 41 10.07 21.17 12.52
C ALA A 41 11.04 22.33 12.20
N ASP A 42 12.33 22.03 12.03
CA ASP A 42 13.39 23.01 11.74
C ASP A 42 13.63 23.25 10.23
N GLN A 43 12.73 22.79 9.36
CA GLN A 43 12.81 23.16 7.93
C GLN A 43 12.35 24.61 7.77
N MET A 44 13.22 25.48 7.22
CA MET A 44 12.81 26.82 6.80
C MET A 44 11.67 26.69 5.77
N GLN A 45 10.45 27.00 6.21
CA GLN A 45 9.26 27.12 5.36
C GLN A 45 8.92 28.62 5.26
N PRO A 46 9.52 29.35 4.29
CA PRO A 46 9.50 30.80 4.27
C PRO A 46 8.08 31.38 4.16
N GLU A 47 7.18 30.74 3.44
CA GLU A 47 5.75 31.03 3.39
C GLU A 47 4.97 29.76 2.98
N ASN A 48 3.80 29.50 3.56
CA ASN A 48 2.78 28.53 3.08
C ASN A 48 3.03 27.01 3.22
N THR A 49 2.73 26.43 4.40
CA THR A 49 1.97 25.17 4.42
C THR A 49 0.76 25.32 5.33
N ILE A 50 -0.44 25.29 4.74
CA ILE A 50 -1.75 25.35 5.44
C ILE A 50 -1.89 24.19 6.45
N VAL A 51 -1.19 23.07 6.23
CA VAL A 51 -1.18 21.90 7.10
C VAL A 51 0.27 21.43 7.32
N SER A 52 0.67 21.31 8.59
CA SER A 52 1.98 20.77 8.96
C SER A 52 2.17 19.35 8.41
N ASN A 53 3.39 19.01 8.02
CA ASN A 53 3.74 17.67 7.51
C ASN A 53 3.02 17.22 6.22
N TRP A 54 2.32 18.11 5.51
CA TRP A 54 1.62 17.79 4.26
C TRP A 54 2.53 17.12 3.22
N VAL A 55 3.76 17.62 3.06
CA VAL A 55 4.75 17.04 2.13
C VAL A 55 5.05 15.59 2.49
N LYS A 56 5.23 15.28 3.78
CA LYS A 56 5.48 13.91 4.24
C LYS A 56 4.30 13.00 3.93
N THR A 57 3.08 13.47 4.18
CA THR A 57 1.84 12.74 3.88
C THR A 57 1.72 12.42 2.39
N VAL A 58 1.89 13.42 1.52
CA VAL A 58 1.77 13.25 0.07
C VAL A 58 2.85 12.31 -0.46
N VAL A 59 4.11 12.51 -0.07
CA VAL A 59 5.23 11.65 -0.50
C VAL A 59 5.01 10.22 -0.02
N PHE A 60 4.59 10.02 1.24
CA PHE A 60 4.31 8.70 1.77
C PHE A 60 3.22 7.97 0.96
N LEU A 61 2.09 8.63 0.69
CA LEU A 61 0.99 8.05 -0.09
C LEU A 61 1.40 7.75 -1.54
N LEU A 62 2.16 8.64 -2.18
CA LEU A 62 2.63 8.40 -3.55
C LEU A 62 3.62 7.24 -3.62
N LEU A 63 4.54 7.13 -2.67
CA LEU A 63 5.48 6.02 -2.62
C LEU A 63 4.78 4.69 -2.31
N HIS A 64 3.80 4.70 -1.39
CA HIS A 64 2.97 3.53 -1.10
C HIS A 64 2.20 3.08 -2.35
N LEU A 65 1.51 4.00 -3.02
CA LEU A 65 0.82 3.72 -4.28
C LEU A 65 1.79 3.15 -5.33
N THR A 66 2.98 3.73 -5.46
CA THR A 66 4.00 3.24 -6.39
C THR A 66 4.42 1.80 -6.07
N LEU A 67 4.69 1.49 -4.80
CA LEU A 67 5.02 0.13 -4.36
C LEU A 67 3.89 -0.86 -4.66
N VAL A 68 2.65 -0.47 -4.37
CA VAL A 68 1.46 -1.29 -4.62
C VAL A 68 1.30 -1.55 -6.12
N VAL A 69 1.44 -0.52 -6.97
CA VAL A 69 1.33 -0.67 -8.43
C VAL A 69 2.43 -1.58 -8.96
N VAL A 70 3.68 -1.40 -8.54
CA VAL A 70 4.78 -2.29 -8.93
C VAL A 70 4.51 -3.73 -8.49
N ALA A 71 4.05 -3.94 -7.26
CA ALA A 71 3.69 -5.26 -6.77
C ALA A 71 2.57 -5.89 -7.62
N VAL A 72 1.53 -5.14 -7.97
CA VAL A 72 0.44 -5.60 -8.84
C VAL A 72 0.95 -5.95 -10.23
N LEU A 73 1.85 -5.15 -10.82
CA LEU A 73 2.40 -5.43 -12.15
C LEU A 73 3.25 -6.70 -12.14
N VAL A 74 4.12 -6.87 -11.14
CA VAL A 74 4.95 -8.07 -10.97
C VAL A 74 4.06 -9.30 -10.77
N LEU A 75 3.09 -9.22 -9.87
CA LEU A 75 2.17 -10.32 -9.57
C LEU A 75 1.26 -10.63 -10.77
N SER A 76 0.79 -9.63 -11.52
CA SER A 76 -0.03 -9.82 -12.72
C SER A 76 0.72 -10.59 -13.82
N ASN A 77 2.03 -10.38 -13.91
CA ASN A 77 2.90 -11.10 -14.84
C ASN A 77 3.20 -12.54 -14.38
N GLN A 78 3.25 -12.78 -13.06
CA GLN A 78 3.59 -14.08 -12.49
C GLN A 78 2.37 -14.99 -12.24
N LEU A 79 1.19 -14.43 -11.98
CA LEU A 79 0.01 -15.21 -11.57
C LEU A 79 -0.85 -15.68 -12.75
N PRO A 80 -1.29 -16.96 -12.73
CA PRO A 80 -2.27 -17.49 -13.68
C PRO A 80 -3.56 -16.65 -13.67
N ARG A 81 -4.20 -16.53 -14.85
CA ARG A 81 -5.44 -15.74 -15.07
C ARG A 81 -6.52 -15.93 -14.00
N ARG A 82 -6.60 -17.12 -13.40
CA ARG A 82 -7.55 -17.49 -12.35
C ARG A 82 -7.47 -16.64 -11.08
N TYR A 83 -6.29 -16.19 -10.67
CA TYR A 83 -6.10 -15.45 -9.41
C TYR A 83 -6.15 -13.92 -9.58
N ARG A 84 -6.20 -13.41 -10.82
CA ARG A 84 -6.21 -11.97 -11.12
C ARG A 84 -7.40 -11.24 -10.51
N GLY A 85 -8.56 -11.91 -10.40
CA GLY A 85 -9.74 -11.33 -9.75
C GLY A 85 -9.56 -11.10 -8.24
N GLN A 86 -8.73 -11.91 -7.58
CA GLN A 86 -8.43 -11.74 -6.15
C GLN A 86 -7.40 -10.61 -5.93
N LEU A 87 -6.47 -10.45 -6.88
CA LEU A 87 -5.45 -9.39 -6.85
C LEU A 87 -6.07 -7.98 -6.77
N MET A 88 -7.13 -7.73 -7.54
CA MET A 88 -7.83 -6.43 -7.49
C MET A 88 -8.44 -6.15 -6.12
N GLY A 89 -8.97 -7.16 -5.44
CA GLY A 89 -9.48 -7.01 -4.07
C GLY A 89 -8.39 -6.57 -3.08
N TRP A 90 -7.22 -7.20 -3.16
CA TRP A 90 -6.06 -6.83 -2.33
C TRP A 90 -5.52 -5.44 -2.68
N PHE A 91 -5.55 -5.05 -3.96
CA PHE A 91 -5.17 -3.69 -4.38
C PHE A 91 -6.05 -2.62 -3.73
N TYR A 92 -7.38 -2.77 -3.76
CA TYR A 92 -8.27 -1.82 -3.11
C TYR A 92 -8.08 -1.78 -1.58
N LEU A 93 -7.80 -2.94 -0.97
CA LEU A 93 -7.51 -3.01 0.46
C LEU A 93 -6.18 -2.31 0.79
N ALA A 94 -5.16 -2.45 -0.06
CA ALA A 94 -3.89 -1.72 0.06
C ALA A 94 -4.11 -0.19 0.01
N LEU A 95 -4.92 0.29 -0.93
CA LEU A 95 -5.23 1.72 -1.02
C LEU A 95 -5.86 2.26 0.27
N LEU A 96 -6.82 1.52 0.83
CA LEU A 96 -7.46 1.89 2.09
C LEU A 96 -6.45 1.84 3.26
N MET A 97 -5.59 0.82 3.28
CA MET A 97 -4.50 0.70 4.25
C MET A 97 -3.51 1.86 4.15
N GLY A 98 -3.20 2.37 2.95
CA GLY A 98 -2.31 3.53 2.77
C GLY A 98 -2.75 4.75 3.60
N PHE A 99 -4.06 5.01 3.69
CA PHE A 99 -4.61 6.04 4.57
C PHE A 99 -4.58 5.63 6.05
N GLY A 100 -4.88 4.36 6.36
CA GLY A 100 -4.81 3.85 7.73
C GLY A 100 -3.40 3.91 8.32
N LEU A 101 -2.38 3.66 7.50
CA LEU A 101 -0.96 3.73 7.88
C LEU A 101 -0.48 5.15 8.20
N LEU A 102 -1.24 6.19 7.83
CA LEU A 102 -0.95 7.56 8.27
C LEU A 102 -1.14 7.73 9.78
N ILE A 103 -2.06 6.98 10.40
CA ILE A 103 -2.30 7.04 11.85
C ILE A 103 -1.02 6.68 12.63
N PRO A 104 -0.42 5.49 12.45
CA PRO A 104 0.81 5.14 13.15
C PRO A 104 2.03 5.92 12.66
N LEU A 105 1.98 6.55 11.48
CA LEU A 105 3.08 7.37 10.96
C LEU A 105 3.24 8.68 11.74
N PHE A 106 2.14 9.22 12.27
CA PHE A 106 2.08 10.51 12.97
C PHE A 106 1.76 10.40 14.47
N SER A 107 1.49 9.19 14.98
CA SER A 107 1.38 8.89 16.42
C SER A 107 2.75 8.79 17.08
#